data_AF-A0A973BS17-F1
#
_entry.id   AF-A0A973BS17-F1
#
_cell.length_a   1.000
_cell.length_b   1.000
_cell.length_c   1.000
_cell.angle_alpha   90.00
_cell.angle_beta   90.00
_cell.angle_gamma   90.00
#
_symmetry.space_group_name_H-M   'P 1'
#
loop_
_entity.id
_entity.type
_entity.pdbx_description
1 polymer ?
#
loop_
_entity_poly.entity_id
_entity_poly.type
_entity_poly.pdbx_seq_one_letter_code
_entity_poly.pdbx_strand_id
1 'polypeptide(L)'
;MHLIINLIKSYWLIITVFLLTAIAALSLWPVAHLPQVPGSDKTHHFISYGALMLPVALRKPKYWLWIALGFTAFSGAIELIQPYVNRYGEWLDMAANVAGLACGIILAKIIEYFFQNTPSNI
;
A
#
# COMPACT_ATOMS: atom_id res chain seq x y z
N MET A 1 22.15 0.45 -0.93
CA MET A 1 20.89 -0.33 -0.82
C MET A 1 20.47 -0.59 0.63
N HIS A 2 21.36 -1.07 1.53
CA HIS A 2 21.03 -1.27 2.96
C HIS A 2 20.49 -0.02 3.67
N LEU A 3 21.06 1.16 3.37
CA LEU A 3 20.63 2.43 3.94
C LEU A 3 19.13 2.69 3.69
N ILE A 4 18.66 2.50 2.45
CA ILE A 4 17.28 2.80 2.06
C ILE A 4 16.31 1.89 2.83
N ILE A 5 16.60 0.59 2.92
CA ILE A 5 15.74 -0.33 3.68
C ILE A 5 15.74 0.01 5.17
N ASN A 6 16.90 0.33 5.73
CA ASN A 6 16.99 0.72 7.13
C ASN A 6 16.21 2.01 7.39
N LEU A 7 16.23 2.97 6.48
CA LEU A 7 15.39 4.17 6.53
C LEU A 7 13.90 3.80 6.46
N ILE A 8 13.48 2.96 5.50
CA ILE A 8 12.09 2.52 5.38
C ILE A 8 11.63 1.82 6.67
N LYS A 9 12.45 0.92 7.23
CA LYS A 9 12.15 0.24 8.50
C LYS A 9 12.09 1.21 9.68
N SER A 10 12.96 2.22 9.72
CA SER A 10 12.99 3.21 10.81
C SER A 10 11.77 4.12 10.77
N TYR A 11 11.39 4.58 9.57
CA TYR A 11 10.28 5.52 9.36
C TYR A 11 8.99 4.86 8.89
N TRP A 12 8.87 3.53 9.06
CA TRP A 12 7.78 2.73 8.50
C TRP A 12 6.39 3.29 8.83
N LEU A 13 6.19 3.74 10.07
CA LEU A 13 4.90 4.24 10.55
C LEU A 13 4.55 5.56 9.86
N ILE A 14 5.51 6.49 9.78
CA ILE A 14 5.31 7.79 9.12
C ILE A 14 5.00 7.59 7.64
N ILE A 15 5.77 6.74 6.97
CA ILE A 15 5.57 6.41 5.56
C ILE A 15 4.18 5.78 5.36
N THR A 16 3.80 4.82 6.22
CA THR A 16 2.52 4.13 6.14
C THR A 16 1.34 5.10 6.33
N VAL A 17 1.39 5.95 7.37
CA VAL A 17 0.32 6.93 7.64
C VAL A 17 0.22 7.96 6.53
N PHE A 18 1.35 8.43 5.99
CA PHE A 18 1.38 9.33 4.84
C PHE A 18 0.71 8.69 3.61
N LEU A 19 1.11 7.46 3.25
CA LEU A 19 0.52 6.73 2.12
C LEU A 19 -0.96 6.47 2.33
N LEU A 20 -1.37 6.03 3.53
CA LEU A 20 -2.76 5.77 3.86
C LEU A 20 -3.62 7.03 3.70
N THR A 21 -3.11 8.16 4.17
CA THR A 21 -3.79 9.46 4.06
C THR A 21 -3.89 9.93 2.62
N ALA A 22 -2.80 9.79 1.85
CA ALA A 22 -2.79 10.14 0.43
C ALA A 22 -3.77 9.28 -0.37
N ILE A 23 -3.80 7.97 -0.13
CA ILE A 23 -4.74 7.03 -0.75
C ILE A 23 -6.18 7.44 -0.42
N ALA A 24 -6.49 7.67 0.86
CA ALA A 24 -7.83 8.09 1.28
C ALA A 24 -8.27 9.40 0.61
N ALA A 25 -7.40 10.41 0.62
CA ALA A 25 -7.67 11.70 0.03
C ALA A 25 -7.92 11.58 -1.48
N LEU A 26 -7.05 10.86 -2.20
CA LEU A 26 -7.18 10.69 -3.65
C LEU A 26 -8.41 9.84 -4.00
N SER A 27 -8.68 8.75 -3.28
CA SER A 27 -9.83 7.87 -3.52
C SER A 27 -11.17 8.55 -3.27
N LEU A 28 -11.23 9.53 -2.36
CA LEU A 28 -12.45 10.28 -2.04
C LEU A 28 -12.54 11.64 -2.74
N TRP A 29 -11.49 12.06 -3.44
CA TRP A 29 -11.53 13.29 -4.24
C TRP A 29 -12.42 13.10 -5.48
N PRO A 30 -13.32 14.05 -5.81
CA PRO A 30 -14.21 13.90 -6.96
C PRO A 30 -13.45 13.68 -8.26
N VAL A 31 -13.88 12.69 -9.07
CA VAL A 31 -13.17 12.26 -10.28
C VAL A 31 -12.97 13.40 -11.29
N ALA A 32 -13.93 14.33 -11.36
CA ALA A 32 -13.90 15.47 -12.28
C ALA A 32 -12.70 16.43 -12.07
N HIS A 33 -12.05 16.37 -10.91
CA HIS A 33 -10.93 17.23 -10.55
C HIS A 33 -9.58 16.50 -10.53
N LEU A 34 -9.56 15.20 -10.83
CA LEU A 34 -8.32 14.44 -10.85
C LEU A 34 -7.61 14.60 -12.19
N PRO A 35 -6.27 14.76 -12.20
CA PRO A 35 -5.51 14.75 -13.44
C PRO A 35 -5.60 13.36 -14.09
N GLN A 36 -5.51 13.32 -15.42
CA GLN A 36 -5.30 12.06 -16.11
C GLN A 36 -3.86 11.59 -15.88
N VAL A 37 -3.73 10.38 -15.35
CA VAL A 37 -2.43 9.74 -15.08
C VAL A 37 -2.36 8.44 -15.89
N PRO A 38 -1.22 8.10 -16.50
CA PRO A 38 -1.07 6.84 -17.22
C PRO A 38 -1.41 5.61 -16.36
N GLY A 39 -1.97 4.59 -17.01
CA GLY A 39 -2.45 3.37 -16.34
C GLY A 39 -3.96 3.36 -16.14
N SER A 40 -4.49 2.19 -15.81
CA SER A 40 -5.89 2.06 -15.41
C SER A 40 -6.04 2.35 -13.93
N ASP A 41 -7.26 2.72 -13.55
CA ASP A 41 -7.68 2.87 -12.15
C ASP A 41 -7.30 1.65 -11.29
N LYS A 42 -7.55 0.43 -11.80
CA LYS A 42 -7.17 -0.84 -11.15
C LYS A 42 -5.65 -0.97 -10.94
N THR A 43 -4.84 -0.47 -11.87
CA THR A 43 -3.38 -0.44 -11.72
C THR A 43 -2.96 0.55 -10.64
N HIS A 44 -3.60 1.73 -10.55
CA HIS A 44 -3.33 2.70 -9.48
C HIS A 44 -3.69 2.11 -8.11
N HIS A 45 -4.83 1.43 -8.01
CA HIS A 45 -5.27 0.67 -6.83
C HIS A 45 -4.23 -0.39 -6.40
N PHE A 46 -3.83 -1.27 -7.33
CA PHE A 46 -2.82 -2.30 -7.08
C PHE A 46 -1.49 -1.73 -6.58
N ILE A 47 -0.94 -0.72 -7.28
CA ILE A 47 0.35 -0.12 -6.94
C ILE A 47 0.28 0.60 -5.58
N SER A 48 -0.79 1.34 -5.33
CA SER A 48 -0.96 2.12 -4.10
C SER A 48 -0.99 1.23 -2.86
N TYR A 49 -1.76 0.14 -2.91
CA TYR A 49 -1.85 -0.81 -1.79
C TYR A 49 -0.59 -1.67 -1.65
N GLY A 50 0.11 -1.98 -2.75
CA GLY A 50 1.43 -2.60 -2.69
C GLY A 50 2.46 -1.69 -2.01
N ALA A 51 2.49 -0.41 -2.36
CA ALA A 51 3.35 0.58 -1.74
C ALA A 51 3.02 0.82 -0.26
N LEU A 52 1.73 0.85 0.09
CA LEU A 52 1.25 0.97 1.47
C LEU A 52 1.71 -0.21 2.34
N MET A 53 1.65 -1.43 1.82
CA MET A 53 1.97 -2.63 2.59
C MET A 53 3.47 -2.85 2.75
N LEU A 54 4.29 -2.42 1.78
CA LEU A 54 5.73 -2.63 1.76
C LEU A 54 6.47 -2.18 3.05
N PRO A 55 6.32 -0.93 3.57
CA PRO A 55 7.01 -0.52 4.79
C PRO A 55 6.60 -1.34 6.02
N VAL A 56 5.32 -1.70 6.12
CA VAL A 56 4.79 -2.55 7.20
C VAL A 56 5.39 -3.96 7.12
N ALA A 57 5.40 -4.55 5.92
CA ALA A 57 5.91 -5.90 5.68
C ALA A 57 7.44 -6.00 5.81
N LEU A 58 8.19 -4.93 5.53
CA LEU A 58 9.63 -4.86 5.78
C LEU A 58 9.95 -4.69 7.27
N ARG A 59 9.16 -3.91 8.00
CA ARG A 59 9.39 -3.67 9.44
C ARG A 59 8.92 -4.82 10.32
N LYS A 60 7.82 -5.49 9.94
CA LYS A 60 7.13 -6.54 10.70
C LYS A 60 6.92 -6.18 12.18
N PRO A 61 6.23 -5.06 12.51
CA PRO A 61 5.84 -4.78 13.89
C PRO A 61 4.98 -5.91 14.46
N LYS A 62 4.82 -5.94 15.80
CA LYS A 62 3.89 -6.87 16.46
C LYS A 62 2.52 -6.74 15.80
N TYR A 63 1.93 -7.86 15.38
CA TYR A 63 0.61 -7.91 14.73
C TYR A 63 0.53 -7.28 13.32
N TRP A 64 1.62 -7.21 12.56
CA TRP A 64 1.61 -6.62 11.21
C TRP A 64 0.59 -7.26 10.23
N LEU A 65 0.21 -8.53 10.41
CA LEU A 65 -0.87 -9.16 9.64
C LEU A 65 -2.25 -8.58 9.97
N TRP A 66 -2.49 -8.17 11.22
CA TRP A 66 -3.71 -7.46 11.60
C TRP A 66 -3.76 -6.06 10.98
N ILE A 67 -2.60 -5.42 10.77
CA ILE A 67 -2.51 -4.16 10.01
C ILE A 67 -2.93 -4.39 8.56
N ALA A 68 -2.50 -5.49 7.93
CA ALA A 68 -2.93 -5.84 6.57
C ALA A 68 -4.45 -6.05 6.47
N LEU A 69 -5.04 -6.77 7.44
CA LEU A 69 -6.51 -6.91 7.54
C LEU A 69 -7.19 -5.55 7.74
N GLY A 70 -6.59 -4.67 8.55
CA GLY A 70 -7.04 -3.29 8.71
C GLY A 70 -7.04 -2.51 7.41
N PHE A 71 -6.00 -2.64 6.57
CA PHE A 71 -5.97 -2.02 5.25
C PHE A 71 -7.04 -2.58 4.30
N THR A 72 -7.30 -3.89 4.33
CA THR A 72 -8.41 -4.48 3.57
C THR A 72 -9.75 -3.92 4.02
N ALA A 73 -10.01 -3.86 5.33
CA ALA A 73 -11.25 -3.30 5.86
C ALA A 73 -11.40 -1.81 5.52
N PHE A 74 -10.32 -1.05 5.66
CA PHE A 74 -10.25 0.37 5.30
C PHE A 74 -10.54 0.59 3.80
N SER A 75 -9.94 -0.22 2.93
CA SER A 75 -10.23 -0.21 1.50
C SER A 75 -11.70 -0.44 1.22
N GLY A 76 -12.30 -1.46 1.83
CA GLY A 76 -13.73 -1.75 1.65
C GLY A 76 -14.62 -0.60 2.10
N ALA A 77 -14.25 0.07 3.20
CA ALA A 77 -14.96 1.25 3.65
C ALA A 77 -14.87 2.41 2.64
N ILE A 78 -13.70 2.64 2.03
CA ILE A 78 -13.55 3.65 0.97
C ILE A 78 -14.46 3.36 -0.22
N GLU A 79 -14.47 2.13 -0.73
CA GLU A 79 -15.34 1.73 -1.87
C GLU A 79 -16.82 1.98 -1.57
N LEU A 80 -17.25 1.72 -0.32
CA LEU A 80 -18.61 2.00 0.12
C LEU A 80 -18.91 3.50 0.24
N ILE A 81 -17.91 4.33 0.55
CA ILE A 81 -18.06 5.80 0.71
C ILE A 81 -18.01 6.52 -0.65
N GLN A 82 -17.27 6.01 -1.62
CA GLN A 82 -17.05 6.64 -2.92
C GLN A 82 -18.33 7.14 -3.63
N PRO A 83 -19.45 6.38 -3.68
CA PRO A 83 -20.70 6.84 -4.29
C PRO A 83 -21.24 8.17 -3.72
N TYR A 84 -20.94 8.46 -2.45
CA TYR A 84 -21.40 9.67 -1.77
C TYR A 84 -20.56 10.92 -2.09
N VAL A 85 -19.46 10.77 -2.82
CA VAL A 85 -18.54 11.86 -3.19
C VAL A 85 -18.32 11.96 -4.71
N ASN A 86 -19.30 11.54 -5.51
CA ASN A 86 -19.23 11.51 -6.98
C ASN A 86 -18.05 10.66 -7.51
N ARG A 87 -17.81 9.52 -6.86
CA ARG A 87 -16.92 8.45 -7.32
C ARG A 87 -17.74 7.18 -7.56
N TYR A 88 -17.18 6.25 -8.32
CA TYR A 88 -17.76 4.92 -8.52
C TYR A 88 -17.06 3.97 -7.55
N GLY A 89 -17.82 3.29 -6.69
CA GLY A 89 -17.29 2.17 -5.92
C GLY A 89 -17.34 0.90 -6.77
N GLU A 90 -16.25 0.12 -6.81
CA GLU A 90 -16.14 -1.07 -7.64
C GLU A 90 -15.50 -2.24 -6.87
N TRP A 91 -16.16 -3.39 -6.86
CA TRP A 91 -15.61 -4.58 -6.18
C TRP A 91 -14.32 -5.10 -6.82
N LEU A 92 -14.06 -4.80 -8.09
CA LEU A 92 -12.78 -5.13 -8.73
C LEU A 92 -11.65 -4.22 -8.25
N ASP A 93 -11.93 -2.99 -7.82
CA ASP A 93 -10.93 -2.13 -7.18
C ASP A 93 -10.55 -2.68 -5.80
N MET A 94 -11.53 -3.18 -5.05
CA MET A 94 -11.26 -3.94 -3.82
C MET A 94 -10.36 -5.16 -4.08
N ALA A 95 -10.60 -5.92 -5.16
CA ALA A 95 -9.76 -7.04 -5.54
C ALA A 95 -8.33 -6.59 -5.90
N ALA A 96 -8.19 -5.49 -6.64
CA ALA A 96 -6.89 -4.90 -6.97
C ALA A 96 -6.13 -4.43 -5.72
N ASN A 97 -6.82 -3.83 -4.75
CA ASN A 97 -6.25 -3.39 -3.47
C ASN A 97 -5.70 -4.57 -2.67
N VAL A 98 -6.48 -5.64 -2.51
CA VAL A 98 -6.05 -6.86 -1.80
C VAL A 98 -4.88 -7.54 -2.52
N ALA A 99 -4.91 -7.62 -3.85
CA ALA A 99 -3.81 -8.13 -4.64
C ALA A 99 -2.53 -7.27 -4.46
N GLY A 100 -2.69 -5.95 -4.39
CA GLY A 100 -1.61 -5.00 -4.07
C GLY A 100 -1.00 -5.28 -2.71
N LEU A 101 -1.81 -5.41 -1.66
CA LEU A 101 -1.34 -5.77 -0.31
C LEU A 101 -0.52 -7.06 -0.32
N ALA A 102 -1.02 -8.12 -0.97
CA ALA A 102 -0.32 -9.39 -1.10
C ALA A 102 1.01 -9.23 -1.85
N CYS A 103 1.02 -8.46 -2.93
CA CYS A 103 2.23 -8.14 -3.68
C CYS A 103 3.27 -7.42 -2.81
N GLY A 104 2.87 -6.41 -2.03
CA GLY A 104 3.76 -5.71 -1.11
C GLY A 104 4.42 -6.63 -0.07
N ILE A 105 3.69 -7.65 0.42
CA ILE A 105 4.24 -8.68 1.30
C ILE A 105 5.26 -9.56 0.58
N ILE A 106 4.95 -10.01 -0.64
CA ILE A 106 5.86 -10.83 -1.45
C ILE A 106 7.14 -10.06 -1.76
N LEU A 107 7.03 -8.79 -2.18
CA LEU A 107 8.17 -7.93 -2.45
C LEU A 107 9.04 -7.73 -1.20
N ALA A 108 8.43 -7.50 -0.03
CA ALA A 108 9.18 -7.41 1.22
C ALA A 108 9.97 -8.68 1.53
N LYS A 109 9.39 -9.87 1.31
CA LYS A 109 10.08 -11.15 1.49
C LYS A 109 11.25 -11.33 0.51
N ILE A 110 11.05 -10.99 -0.76
CA ILE A 110 12.10 -11.06 -1.79
C ILE A 110 13.26 -10.14 -1.40
N ILE A 111 12.94 -8.90 -1.00
CA ILE A 111 13.92 -7.94 -0.50
C ILE A 111 14.67 -8.52 0.71
N GLU A 112 14.00 -9.03 1.73
CA GLU A 112 14.69 -9.60 2.88
C GLU A 112 15.60 -10.78 2.53
N TYR A 113 15.16 -11.66 1.62
CA TYR A 113 15.95 -12.80 1.18
C TYR A 113 17.30 -12.39 0.58
N PHE A 114 17.31 -11.42 -0.34
CA PHE A 114 18.56 -10.95 -0.93
C PHE A 114 19.46 -10.20 0.08
N PHE A 115 18.86 -9.58 1.07
CA PHE A 115 19.57 -8.78 2.07
C PHE A 115 20.11 -9.58 3.26
N GLN A 116 19.52 -10.74 3.57
CA GLN A 116 20.05 -11.69 4.56
C GLN A 116 21.19 -12.54 3.98
N ASN A 117 21.18 -12.80 2.67
CA ASN A 117 22.19 -13.62 1.99
C ASN A 117 23.39 -12.83 1.46
N THR A 118 23.51 -11.54 1.81
CA THR A 118 24.73 -10.77 1.51
C THR A 118 25.71 -10.98 2.67
N PRO A 119 26.80 -11.74 2.51
CA PRO A 119 27.80 -11.89 3.57
C PRO A 119 28.33 -10.51 3.96
N SER A 120 28.37 -10.25 5.25
CA SER A 120 29.00 -9.06 5.82
C SER A 120 30.51 -9.17 5.60
N ASN A 121 30.97 -8.80 4.41
CA ASN A 121 32.37 -8.54 4.15
C ASN A 121 32.70 -7.18 4.78
N ILE A 122 32.96 -7.20 6.08
CA ILE A 122 33.69 -6.16 6.82
C ILE A 122 34.89 -6.85 7.46
#